data_AF-A0A957PA48-F1
#
_entry.id   AF-A0A957PA48-F1
#
_cell.length_a   1.000
_cell.length_b   1.000
_cell.length_c   1.000
_cell.angle_alpha   90.00
_cell.angle_beta   90.00
_cell.angle_gamma   90.00
#
_symmetry.space_group_name_H-M   'P 1'
#
loop_
_entity.id
_entity.type
_entity.pdbx_description
1 polymer ?
#
loop_
_entity_poly.entity_id
_entity_poly.type
_entity_poly.pdbx_seq_one_letter_code
_entity_poly.pdbx_strand_id
1 'polypeptide(L)' 'MNQQWDVDDIIQHFTLLSEEVSFIGINDPHNQLGKALLLKFFQHEVRFPENEAELSPEIIEYVARQL' A
#
# COMPACT_ATOMS: atom_id res chain seq x y z
N MET A 1 -7.74 13.49 -2.27
CA MET A 1 -8.10 13.09 -3.65
C MET A 1 -9.40 12.28 -3.58
N ASN A 2 -10.48 12.69 -4.25
CA ASN A 2 -11.68 11.84 -4.44
C ASN A 2 -11.51 11.07 -5.75
N GLN A 3 -10.47 10.26 -5.83
CA GLN A 3 -10.24 9.39 -6.98
C GLN A 3 -11.00 8.10 -6.68
N GLN A 4 -12.02 7.82 -7.48
CA GLN A 4 -12.69 6.53 -7.47
C GLN A 4 -11.67 5.53 -8.02
N TRP A 5 -11.10 4.71 -7.13
CA TRP A 5 -10.17 3.66 -7.52
C TRP A 5 -10.97 2.53 -8.14
N ASP A 6 -10.65 2.18 -9.38
CA ASP A 6 -11.17 0.94 -9.94
C ASP A 6 -10.41 -0.25 -9.34
N VAL A 7 -11.04 -1.42 -9.35
CA VAL A 7 -10.41 -2.66 -8.88
C VAL A 7 -9.14 -2.96 -9.69
N ASP A 8 -9.15 -2.70 -11.00
CA ASP A 8 -8.00 -2.91 -11.86
C ASP A 8 -6.82 -1.98 -11.48
N ASP A 9 -7.11 -0.72 -11.10
CA ASP A 9 -6.09 0.23 -10.62
C ASP A 9 -5.46 -0.25 -9.31
N ILE A 10 -6.29 -0.74 -8.37
CA ILE A 10 -5.81 -1.27 -7.09
C ILE A 10 -4.90 -2.48 -7.33
N ILE A 11 -5.31 -3.42 -8.20
CA ILE A 11 -4.49 -4.57 -8.54
C ILE A 11 -3.16 -4.11 -9.18
N GLN A 12 -3.21 -3.18 -10.13
CA GLN A 12 -2.02 -2.72 -10.84
C GLN A 12 -1.01 -2.05 -9.90
N HIS A 13 -1.47 -1.20 -8.98
CA HIS A 13 -0.59 -0.34 -8.21
C HIS A 13 -0.34 -0.80 -6.78
N PHE A 14 -1.19 -1.65 -6.21
CA PHE A 14 -1.12 -2.06 -4.80
C PHE A 14 -0.92 -3.57 -4.59
N THR A 15 -0.67 -4.34 -5.66
CA THR A 15 -0.16 -5.72 -5.52
C THR A 15 1.28 -5.68 -4.99
N LEU A 16 1.55 -6.44 -3.93
CA LEU A 16 2.87 -6.62 -3.34
C LEU A 16 3.66 -7.68 -4.12
N LEU A 17 4.84 -7.29 -4.59
CA LEU A 17 5.79 -8.20 -5.21
C LEU A 17 6.62 -8.93 -4.15
N SER A 18 7.16 -10.09 -4.49
CA SER A 18 7.92 -10.91 -3.54
C SER A 18 9.12 -10.18 -2.92
N GLU A 19 9.78 -9.32 -3.69
CA GLU A 19 10.88 -8.46 -3.20
C GLU A 19 10.39 -7.38 -2.23
N GLU A 20 9.19 -6.83 -2.44
CA GLU A 20 8.57 -5.84 -1.56
C GLU A 20 8.18 -6.49 -0.23
N VAL A 21 7.57 -7.68 -0.28
CA VAL A 21 7.24 -8.47 0.92
C VAL A 21 8.52 -8.80 1.71
N SER A 22 9.58 -9.21 1.01
CA SER A 22 10.88 -9.46 1.64
C SER A 22 11.42 -8.20 2.33
N PHE A 23 11.35 -7.05 1.65
CA PHE A 23 11.77 -5.76 2.18
C PHE A 23 10.96 -5.32 3.42
N ILE A 24 9.63 -5.45 3.36
CA ILE A 24 8.71 -5.14 4.47
C ILE A 24 9.03 -6.02 5.69
N GLY A 25 9.42 -7.28 5.47
CA GLY A 25 9.75 -8.27 6.49
C GLY A 25 11.17 -8.24 7.06
N ILE A 26 12.06 -7.33 6.61
CA ILE A 26 13.45 -7.26 7.10
C ILE A 26 13.52 -6.94 8.60
N ASN A 27 12.52 -6.22 9.13
CA ASN A 27 12.48 -5.76 10.52
C ASN A 27 11.34 -6.42 11.29
N ASP A 28 11.30 -6.16 12.59
CA ASP A 28 10.25 -6.60 13.51
C ASP A 28 8.83 -6.43 12.89
N PRO A 29 7.96 -7.47 12.98
CA PRO A 29 6.66 -7.52 12.31
C PRO A 29 5.67 -6.44 12.74
N HIS A 30 5.96 -5.66 13.79
CA HIS A 30 5.15 -4.48 14.11
C HIS A 30 5.08 -3.53 12.88
N ASN A 31 3.86 -3.12 12.54
CA ASN A 31 3.52 -2.14 11.50
C ASN A 31 3.81 -2.55 10.04
N GLN A 32 3.83 -3.85 9.71
CA GLN A 32 3.99 -4.31 8.32
C GLN A 32 2.97 -3.70 7.34
N LEU A 33 1.70 -3.61 7.75
CA LEU A 33 0.65 -2.99 6.93
C LEU A 33 0.94 -1.53 6.61
N GLY A 34 1.34 -0.73 7.61
CA GLY A 34 1.70 0.67 7.40
C GLY A 34 2.91 0.82 6.47
N LYS A 35 3.94 -0.01 6.64
CA LYS A 35 5.12 -0.02 5.74
C LYS A 35 4.72 -0.35 4.30
N ALA A 36 3.88 -1.36 4.11
CA ALA A 36 3.39 -1.77 2.80
C ALA A 36 2.61 -0.64 2.11
N LEU A 37 1.68 -0.02 2.82
CA LEU A 37 0.87 1.08 2.30
C LEU A 37 1.74 2.29 1.92
N LEU A 38 2.68 2.68 2.78
CA LEU A 38 3.60 3.79 2.49
C LEU A 38 4.51 3.50 1.29
N LEU A 39 4.98 2.26 1.15
CA LEU A 39 5.81 1.84 0.02
C LEU A 39 5.03 1.96 -1.30
N LYS A 40 3.83 1.35 -1.38
CA LYS A 40 3.02 1.38 -2.61
C LYS A 40 2.56 2.79 -2.94
N PHE A 41 2.16 3.57 -1.94
CA PHE A 41 1.82 4.98 -2.14
C PHE A 41 3.00 5.77 -2.70
N PHE A 42 4.20 5.59 -2.15
CA PHE A 42 5.40 6.26 -2.66
C PHE A 42 5.75 5.86 -4.09
N GLN A 43 5.62 4.59 -4.44
CA GLN A 43 5.88 4.12 -5.81
C GLN A 43 4.87 4.70 -6.81
N HIS A 44 3.61 4.89 -6.42
CA HIS A 44 2.56 5.44 -7.26
C HIS A 44 2.62 6.97 -7.37
N GLU A 45 2.69 7.67 -6.24
CA GLU A 45 2.56 9.13 -6.14
C GLU A 45 3.91 9.87 -6.09
N VAL A 46 5.02 9.15 -5.94
CA VAL A 46 6.38 9.72 -5.80
C VAL A 46 6.50 10.68 -4.58
N ARG A 47 5.64 10.47 -3.58
CA ARG A 47 5.59 11.18 -2.29
C ARG A 47 4.95 10.27 -1.24
N PHE A 48 4.96 10.68 0.02
CA PHE A 48 4.19 10.01 1.08
C PHE A 48 2.81 10.67 1.25
N PRO A 49 1.82 9.93 1.80
CA PRO A 49 0.54 10.53 2.16
C PRO A 49 0.75 11.53 3.31
N GLU A 50 0.10 12.67 3.23
CA GLU A 50 0.10 13.72 4.26
C GLU A 50 -0.89 13.39 5.38
N ASN A 51 -1.92 12.59 5.07
CA ASN A 51 -2.93 12.13 6.02
C ASN A 51 -3.55 10.80 5.58
N GLU A 52 -4.21 10.11 6.53
CA GLU A 52 -4.81 8.79 6.30
C GLU A 52 -5.94 8.80 5.27
N ALA A 53 -6.63 9.92 5.07
CA ALA A 53 -7.73 10.01 4.12
C ALA A 53 -7.29 9.96 2.65
N GLU A 54 -5.98 10.03 2.37
CA GLU A 54 -5.42 9.78 1.05
C GLU A 54 -5.32 8.29 0.70
N LEU A 55 -5.47 7.40 1.69
CA LEU A 55 -5.55 5.96 1.50
C LEU A 55 -7.01 5.53 1.58
N SER A 56 -7.57 5.11 0.43
CA SER A 56 -8.93 4.58 0.42
C SER A 56 -9.04 3.28 1.24
N PRO A 57 -10.16 3.05 1.95
CA PRO A 57 -10.36 1.82 2.73
C PRO A 57 -10.20 0.53 1.91
N GLU A 58 -10.57 0.56 0.63
CA GLU A 58 -10.44 -0.56 -0.31
C GLU A 58 -8.97 -0.93 -0.56
N ILE A 59 -8.10 0.07 -0.69
CA ILE A 59 -6.64 -0.13 -0.81
C ILE A 59 -6.08 -0.74 0.47
N ILE A 60 -6.49 -0.21 1.62
CA ILE A 60 -6.04 -0.69 2.93
C ILE A 60 -6.43 -2.17 3.09
N GLU A 61 -7.68 -2.52 2.79
CA GLU A 61 -8.16 -3.89 2.86
C GLU A 61 -7.44 -4.81 1.86
N TYR A 62 -7.23 -4.35 0.62
CA TYR A 62 -6.54 -5.12 -0.41
C TYR A 62 -5.09 -5.44 -0.04
N VAL A 63 -4.34 -4.46 0.47
CA VAL A 63 -2.95 -4.66 0.89
C VAL A 63 -2.89 -5.54 2.15
N ALA A 64 -3.83 -5.37 3.09
CA ALA A 64 -3.88 -6.18 4.32
C ALA A 64 -4.08 -7.68 4.03
N ARG A 65 -4.78 -8.05 2.97
CA ARG A 65 -4.98 -9.45 2.56
C ARG A 65 -3.74 -10.14 2.00
N GLN A 66 -2.68 -9.38 1.69
CA GLN A 66 -1.45 -9.88 1.08
C GLN A 66 -0.30 -10.09 2.09
N LEU A 67 -0.51 -9.70 3.35
CA LEU A 67 0.48 -9.76 4.43
C LEU A 67 0.22 -10.95 5.36
#